data_AF-A0A2W6XEU6-F1
#
_entry.id   AF-A0A2W6XEU6-F1
#
_cell.length_a   1.000
_cell.length_b   1.000
_cell.length_c   1.000
_cell.angle_alpha   90.00
_cell.angle_beta   90.00
_cell.angle_gamma   90.00
#
_symmetry.space_group_name_H-M   'P 1'
#
loop_
_entity.id
_entity.type
_entity.pdbx_description
1 polymer ?
#
loop_
_entity_poly.entity_id
_entity_poly.type
_entity_poly.pdbx_seq_one_letter_code
_entity_poly.pdbx_strand_id
1 'polypeptide(L)'
;MTSAAIYGCAGHRLTEDERAFFAEARPWGFILFRRNIDTPEQVRALTEEMRAVLGDPDAPILIDQEGGRVQRMGPPHWPKYPPGNAYLKATNELAQARELTRLGARLMAHDLREVGVTVDLLPVLDVPVPGAHDIIGDRAYGVDPETVAVLGRAAAEGLLAGGVLPCIKHMPGHGRAFADTHKDLPTVHADLDTLDAWDFAPFKALSDMPIGMTAHIVFTAIDRKHPATQSKKAIRLIRERLGFGGLLLSDDLVMNALSGSLTQRAHKALKAGCDLVVHWNGDMDEMRQVAEGVGPLKGGARRRAEAALARIVRTPEPLEPVAGHDRFFKAMGGRMDAAKGPDVGEAQA
;
A
#
# COMPACT_ATOMS: atom_id res chain seq x y z
N MET A 1 -6.49 24.64 -1.44
CA MET A 1 -6.12 23.71 -2.53
C MET A 1 -5.73 22.40 -1.89
N THR A 2 -6.02 21.25 -2.50
CA THR A 2 -5.60 19.94 -1.97
C THR A 2 -4.08 19.86 -1.87
N SER A 3 -3.54 19.45 -0.72
CA SER A 3 -2.11 19.25 -0.50
C SER A 3 -1.64 17.89 -0.99
N ALA A 4 -0.34 17.78 -1.28
CA ALA A 4 0.28 16.55 -1.76
C ALA A 4 0.60 15.55 -0.62
N ALA A 5 -0.36 15.32 0.28
CA ALA A 5 -0.21 14.51 1.48
C ALA A 5 -1.40 13.59 1.72
N ILE A 6 -1.14 12.47 2.39
CA ILE A 6 -2.11 11.56 2.98
C ILE A 6 -1.78 11.47 4.48
N TYR A 7 -2.81 11.62 5.32
CA TYR A 7 -2.65 11.58 6.79
C TYR A 7 -3.46 10.43 7.41
N GLY A 8 -2.95 9.83 8.48
CA GLY A 8 -3.77 9.06 9.42
C GLY A 8 -4.28 9.94 10.56
N CYS A 9 -5.00 9.32 11.49
CA CYS A 9 -5.50 9.97 12.72
C CYS A 9 -5.18 9.13 13.96
N ALA A 10 -5.28 9.74 15.12
CA ALA A 10 -4.85 9.17 16.39
C ALA A 10 -5.74 8.00 16.86
N GLY A 11 -7.05 8.03 16.58
CA GLY A 11 -7.99 7.04 17.12
C GLY A 11 -9.25 6.82 16.29
N HIS A 12 -10.34 6.44 16.96
CA HIS A 12 -11.60 6.03 16.32
C HIS A 12 -12.47 7.20 15.80
N ARG A 13 -12.14 8.44 16.17
CA ARG A 13 -12.83 9.69 15.81
C ARG A 13 -11.80 10.80 15.68
N LEU A 14 -12.06 11.79 14.84
CA LEU A 14 -11.25 12.99 14.77
C LEU A 14 -11.53 13.87 15.97
N THR A 15 -10.45 14.24 16.66
CA THR A 15 -10.39 15.30 17.66
C THR A 15 -10.70 16.67 17.02
N GLU A 16 -11.00 17.66 17.85
CA GLU A 16 -11.21 19.04 17.36
C GLU A 16 -9.97 19.60 16.67
N ASP A 17 -8.78 19.30 17.22
CA ASP A 17 -7.49 19.71 16.65
C ASP A 17 -7.22 19.07 15.28
N GLU A 18 -7.48 17.76 15.14
CA GLU A 18 -7.38 17.06 13.86
C GLU A 18 -8.34 17.65 12.82
N ARG A 19 -9.60 17.94 13.21
CA ARG A 19 -10.57 18.57 12.29
C ARG A 19 -10.10 19.93 11.82
N ALA A 20 -9.64 20.78 12.74
CA ALA A 20 -9.13 22.10 12.41
C ALA A 20 -7.92 22.01 11.47
N PHE A 21 -6.98 21.11 11.79
CA PHE A 21 -5.80 20.88 10.97
C PHE A 21 -6.16 20.35 9.57
N PHE A 22 -7.02 19.34 9.45
CA PHE A 22 -7.36 18.78 8.13
C PHE A 22 -8.18 19.75 7.27
N ALA A 23 -9.04 20.58 7.88
CA ALA A 23 -9.75 21.64 7.17
C ALA A 23 -8.79 22.66 6.54
N GLU A 24 -7.68 22.98 7.21
CA GLU A 24 -6.64 23.87 6.71
C GLU A 24 -5.68 23.18 5.72
N ALA A 25 -5.12 22.04 6.13
CA ALA A 25 -4.10 21.28 5.39
C ALA A 25 -4.65 20.65 4.10
N ARG A 26 -5.96 20.33 4.07
CA ARG A 26 -6.68 19.76 2.93
C ARG A 26 -5.93 18.61 2.24
N PRO A 27 -5.59 17.52 2.94
CA PRO A 27 -4.91 16.37 2.33
C PRO A 27 -5.67 15.80 1.13
N TRP A 28 -4.94 15.05 0.29
CA TRP A 28 -5.54 14.31 -0.82
C TRP A 28 -6.44 13.18 -0.34
N GLY A 29 -6.09 12.54 0.77
CA GLY A 29 -6.87 11.46 1.36
C GLY A 29 -6.37 11.12 2.77
N PHE A 30 -6.96 10.07 3.34
CA PHE A 30 -6.62 9.59 4.67
C PHE A 30 -6.18 8.13 4.63
N ILE A 31 -5.41 7.68 5.62
CA ILE A 31 -5.04 6.27 5.77
C ILE A 31 -5.42 5.74 7.15
N LEU A 32 -6.05 4.57 7.18
CA LEU A 32 -6.48 3.89 8.40
C LEU A 32 -5.48 2.81 8.82
N PHE A 33 -5.29 2.70 10.13
CA PHE A 33 -4.48 1.68 10.80
C PHE A 33 -5.28 0.95 11.86
N ARG A 34 -4.69 -0.10 12.45
CA ARG A 34 -5.39 -0.97 13.42
C ARG A 34 -6.04 -0.19 14.56
N ARG A 35 -5.36 0.82 15.11
CA ARG A 35 -5.87 1.74 16.14
C ARG A 35 -7.07 2.59 15.73
N ASN A 36 -7.46 2.59 14.45
CA ASN A 36 -8.64 3.27 13.95
C ASN A 36 -9.83 2.32 13.72
N ILE A 37 -9.64 1.00 13.92
CA ILE A 37 -10.59 -0.06 13.58
C ILE A 37 -11.17 -0.70 14.84
N ASP A 38 -12.46 -0.48 15.07
CA ASP A 38 -13.26 -1.11 16.14
C ASP A 38 -14.39 -1.97 15.53
N THR A 39 -15.55 -1.36 15.27
CA THR A 39 -16.70 -2.02 14.62
C THR A 39 -16.97 -1.45 13.22
N PRO A 40 -17.69 -2.15 12.33
CA PRO A 40 -18.04 -1.64 11.01
C PRO A 40 -18.71 -0.26 11.02
N GLU A 41 -19.63 -0.04 11.97
CA GLU A 41 -20.34 1.24 12.12
C GLU A 41 -19.39 2.36 12.55
N GLN A 42 -18.45 2.07 13.47
CA GLN A 42 -17.46 3.05 13.91
C GLN A 42 -16.53 3.43 12.76
N VAL A 43 -16.01 2.46 12.01
CA VAL A 43 -15.10 2.75 10.88
C VAL A 43 -15.82 3.54 9.80
N ARG A 44 -17.08 3.18 9.49
CA ARG A 44 -17.91 3.96 8.56
C ARG A 44 -18.09 5.40 9.03
N ALA A 45 -18.41 5.61 10.31
CA ALA A 45 -18.56 6.96 10.86
C ALA A 45 -17.25 7.77 10.79
N LEU A 46 -16.10 7.15 11.04
CA LEU A 46 -14.79 7.80 10.92
C LEU A 46 -14.49 8.22 9.47
N THR A 47 -14.73 7.35 8.49
CA THR A 47 -14.49 7.69 7.07
C THR A 47 -15.43 8.77 6.54
N GLU A 48 -16.70 8.76 6.97
CA GLU A 48 -17.66 9.83 6.67
C GLU A 48 -17.22 11.16 7.27
N GLU A 49 -16.72 11.15 8.51
CA GLU A 49 -16.22 12.32 9.20
C GLU A 49 -14.99 12.93 8.52
N MET A 50 -14.03 12.10 8.11
CA MET A 50 -12.86 12.48 7.34
C MET A 50 -13.24 13.20 6.03
N ARG A 51 -14.19 12.64 5.27
CA ARG A 51 -14.73 13.26 4.05
C ARG A 51 -15.47 14.56 4.32
N ALA A 52 -16.27 14.61 5.39
CA ALA A 52 -17.02 15.80 5.78
C ALA A 52 -16.10 16.98 6.13
N VAL A 53 -14.99 16.74 6.83
CA VAL A 53 -14.00 17.78 7.16
C VAL A 53 -13.36 18.38 5.91
N LEU A 54 -13.15 17.58 4.85
CA LEU A 54 -12.63 18.08 3.58
C LEU A 54 -13.70 18.72 2.68
N GLY A 55 -14.98 18.52 3.00
CA GLY A 55 -16.10 18.86 2.12
C GLY A 55 -16.08 18.08 0.81
N ASP A 56 -15.50 16.88 0.81
CA ASP A 56 -15.30 16.05 -0.38
C ASP A 56 -15.80 14.61 -0.11
N PRO A 57 -16.99 14.23 -0.62
CA PRO A 57 -17.57 12.91 -0.40
C PRO A 57 -16.80 11.79 -1.12
N ASP A 58 -15.92 12.13 -2.06
CA ASP A 58 -15.11 11.19 -2.83
C ASP A 58 -13.66 11.14 -2.35
N ALA A 59 -13.32 11.84 -1.25
CA ALA A 59 -11.95 11.83 -0.74
C ALA A 59 -11.51 10.37 -0.47
N PRO A 60 -10.35 9.96 -1.02
CA PRO A 60 -9.87 8.59 -0.88
C PRO A 60 -9.51 8.27 0.57
N ILE A 61 -9.94 7.09 0.99
CA ILE A 61 -9.56 6.47 2.25
C ILE A 61 -8.75 5.22 1.92
N LEU A 62 -7.53 5.17 2.46
CA LEU A 62 -6.54 4.13 2.26
C LEU A 62 -6.51 3.20 3.46
N ILE A 63 -6.10 1.97 3.25
CA ILE A 63 -5.77 1.01 4.29
C ILE A 63 -4.65 0.09 3.80
N ASP A 64 -3.99 -0.60 4.72
CA ASP A 64 -3.05 -1.68 4.39
C ASP A 64 -3.62 -3.03 4.80
N GLN A 65 -4.38 -3.66 3.89
CA GLN A 65 -5.13 -4.89 4.13
C GLN A 65 -4.59 -6.04 3.26
N GLU A 66 -3.36 -6.50 3.48
CA GLU A 66 -2.78 -7.58 2.64
C GLU A 66 -3.34 -8.98 2.95
N GLY A 67 -3.65 -9.22 4.23
CA GLY A 67 -3.85 -10.55 4.80
C GLY A 67 -2.64 -11.05 5.60
N GLY A 68 -2.82 -12.13 6.36
CA GLY A 68 -1.78 -12.67 7.22
C GLY A 68 -1.38 -11.69 8.33
N ARG A 69 -0.09 -11.31 8.39
CA ARG A 69 0.43 -10.36 9.40
C ARG A 69 0.02 -8.92 9.13
N VAL A 70 -0.32 -8.56 7.89
CA VAL A 70 -0.70 -7.18 7.53
C VAL A 70 -2.21 -7.16 7.27
N GLN A 71 -2.98 -7.04 8.34
CA GLN A 71 -4.43 -7.00 8.26
C GLN A 71 -4.96 -6.08 9.38
N ARG A 72 -5.58 -4.96 9.01
CA ARG A 72 -6.13 -3.99 9.98
C ARG A 72 -7.56 -4.35 10.37
N MET A 73 -8.39 -4.69 9.39
CA MET A 73 -9.76 -5.17 9.57
C MET A 73 -9.75 -6.68 9.69
N GLY A 74 -10.12 -7.23 10.85
CA GLY A 74 -10.11 -8.67 11.10
C GLY A 74 -11.19 -9.12 12.09
N PRO A 75 -11.13 -10.37 12.58
CA PRO A 75 -12.13 -10.90 13.48
C PRO A 75 -12.31 -10.04 14.74
N PRO A 76 -13.53 -9.96 15.30
CA PRO A 76 -14.71 -10.77 14.96
C PRO A 76 -15.56 -10.24 13.80
N HIS A 77 -15.35 -9.00 13.35
CA HIS A 77 -16.23 -8.34 12.38
C HIS A 77 -15.90 -8.67 10.93
N TRP A 78 -14.64 -8.98 10.64
CA TRP A 78 -14.17 -9.33 9.30
C TRP A 78 -13.48 -10.68 9.29
N PRO A 79 -13.50 -11.39 8.16
CA PRO A 79 -12.76 -12.63 7.99
C PRO A 79 -11.25 -12.43 8.14
N LYS A 80 -10.55 -13.51 8.52
CA LYS A 80 -9.10 -13.59 8.38
C LYS A 80 -8.75 -13.84 6.91
N TYR A 81 -7.90 -13.01 6.33
CA TYR A 81 -7.33 -13.23 5.00
C TYR A 81 -5.96 -13.90 5.11
N PRO A 82 -5.59 -14.81 4.19
CA PRO A 82 -4.33 -15.52 4.26
C PRO A 82 -3.16 -14.63 3.78
N PRO A 83 -1.91 -14.92 4.17
CA PRO A 83 -0.74 -14.23 3.63
C PRO A 83 -0.55 -14.54 2.14
N GLY A 84 0.18 -13.69 1.40
CA GLY A 84 0.36 -13.80 -0.04
C GLY A 84 0.88 -15.17 -0.52
N ASN A 85 1.82 -15.78 0.21
CA ASN A 85 2.38 -17.07 -0.22
C ASN A 85 1.43 -18.26 -0.06
N ALA A 86 0.30 -18.08 0.63
CA ALA A 86 -0.62 -19.17 0.93
C ALA A 86 -1.46 -19.59 -0.28
N TYR A 87 -1.74 -18.67 -1.20
CA TYR A 87 -2.59 -18.94 -2.37
C TYR A 87 -2.02 -20.03 -3.28
N LEU A 88 -0.72 -19.95 -3.62
CA LEU A 88 -0.07 -21.00 -4.40
C LEU A 88 0.07 -22.30 -3.60
N LYS A 89 0.36 -22.22 -2.29
CA LYS A 89 0.45 -23.41 -1.42
C LYS A 89 -0.89 -24.15 -1.24
N ALA A 90 -2.01 -23.44 -1.33
CA ALA A 90 -3.34 -24.02 -1.19
C ALA A 90 -3.73 -24.85 -2.42
N THR A 91 -3.32 -24.43 -3.62
CA THR A 91 -3.75 -25.03 -4.88
C THR A 91 -2.66 -25.89 -5.54
N ASN A 92 -1.38 -25.61 -5.26
CA ASN A 92 -0.20 -26.15 -5.95
C ASN A 92 -0.18 -25.94 -7.47
N GLU A 93 -1.07 -25.09 -8.00
CA GLU A 93 -1.25 -24.87 -9.44
C GLU A 93 -1.48 -23.39 -9.69
N LEU A 94 -0.57 -22.74 -10.44
CA LEU A 94 -0.56 -21.27 -10.59
C LEU A 94 -1.86 -20.72 -11.17
N ALA A 95 -2.47 -21.42 -12.13
CA ALA A 95 -3.74 -21.00 -12.72
C ALA A 95 -4.89 -21.02 -11.70
N GLN A 96 -4.93 -22.02 -10.82
CA GLN A 96 -5.95 -22.11 -9.76
C GLN A 96 -5.66 -21.10 -8.65
N ALA A 97 -4.39 -20.90 -8.29
CA ALA A 97 -3.96 -19.88 -7.35
C ALA A 97 -4.39 -18.48 -7.81
N ARG A 98 -4.23 -18.17 -9.11
CA ARG A 98 -4.68 -16.90 -9.70
C ARG A 98 -6.17 -16.64 -9.43
N GLU A 99 -7.03 -17.60 -9.75
CA GLU A 99 -8.49 -17.45 -9.53
C GLU A 99 -8.82 -17.30 -8.04
N LEU A 100 -8.14 -18.06 -7.18
CA LEU A 100 -8.33 -17.99 -5.74
C LEU A 100 -7.86 -16.64 -5.17
N THR A 101 -6.73 -16.11 -5.64
CA THR A 101 -6.21 -14.79 -5.26
C THR A 101 -7.15 -13.67 -5.71
N ARG A 102 -7.67 -13.72 -6.95
CA ARG A 102 -8.67 -12.75 -7.43
C ARG A 102 -9.94 -12.79 -6.58
N LEU A 103 -10.45 -13.97 -6.26
CA LEU A 103 -11.64 -14.13 -5.40
C LEU A 103 -11.39 -13.56 -3.99
N GLY A 104 -10.25 -13.87 -3.38
CA GLY A 104 -9.87 -13.35 -2.06
C GLY A 104 -9.83 -11.83 -2.03
N ALA A 105 -9.16 -11.22 -3.03
CA ALA A 105 -9.08 -9.76 -3.14
C ALA A 105 -10.46 -9.12 -3.47
N ARG A 106 -11.32 -9.80 -4.22
CA ARG A 106 -12.69 -9.31 -4.48
C ARG A 106 -13.56 -9.30 -3.22
N LEU A 107 -13.44 -10.34 -2.37
CA LEU A 107 -14.11 -10.39 -1.06
C LEU A 107 -13.57 -9.31 -0.13
N MET A 108 -12.25 -9.15 -0.08
CA MET A 108 -11.59 -8.08 0.68
C MET A 108 -12.08 -6.69 0.26
N ALA A 109 -12.15 -6.42 -1.04
CA ALA A 109 -12.68 -5.16 -1.54
C ALA A 109 -14.16 -4.93 -1.20
N HIS A 110 -14.96 -5.99 -1.05
CA HIS A 110 -16.32 -5.87 -0.54
C HIS A 110 -16.32 -5.36 0.91
N ASP A 111 -15.56 -6.01 1.80
CA ASP A 111 -15.43 -5.63 3.21
C ASP A 111 -14.94 -4.18 3.37
N LEU A 112 -13.91 -3.80 2.61
CA LEU A 112 -13.31 -2.47 2.63
C LEU A 112 -14.32 -1.39 2.20
N ARG A 113 -15.04 -1.65 1.10
CA ARG A 113 -15.99 -0.67 0.53
C ARG A 113 -17.19 -0.45 1.46
N GLU A 114 -17.60 -1.45 2.23
CA GLU A 114 -18.69 -1.31 3.20
C GLU A 114 -18.40 -0.31 4.33
N VAL A 115 -17.12 -0.05 4.62
CA VAL A 115 -16.71 0.93 5.64
C VAL A 115 -16.11 2.20 5.02
N GLY A 116 -16.28 2.39 3.71
CA GLY A 116 -15.88 3.62 3.02
C GLY A 116 -14.43 3.66 2.53
N VAL A 117 -13.66 2.59 2.67
CA VAL A 117 -12.30 2.47 2.12
C VAL A 117 -12.36 2.32 0.59
N THR A 118 -11.51 3.06 -0.11
CA THR A 118 -11.51 3.12 -1.60
C THR A 118 -10.16 2.80 -2.22
N VAL A 119 -9.11 2.69 -1.42
CA VAL A 119 -7.76 2.34 -1.85
C VAL A 119 -7.18 1.35 -0.85
N ASP A 120 -6.57 0.28 -1.35
CA ASP A 120 -5.86 -0.68 -0.53
C ASP A 120 -4.39 -0.71 -0.96
N LEU A 121 -3.49 -0.74 0.02
CA LEU A 121 -2.05 -0.84 -0.17
C LEU A 121 -1.64 -2.28 -0.51
N LEU A 122 -2.30 -2.85 -1.52
CA LEU A 122 -2.14 -4.21 -2.03
C LEU A 122 -2.21 -4.13 -3.57
N PRO A 123 -1.42 -4.90 -4.34
CA PRO A 123 -0.58 -6.04 -3.96
C PRO A 123 0.88 -5.74 -3.58
N VAL A 124 1.47 -6.64 -2.78
CA VAL A 124 2.93 -6.78 -2.61
C VAL A 124 3.52 -7.48 -3.84
N LEU A 125 4.43 -6.82 -4.54
CA LEU A 125 5.11 -7.32 -5.74
C LEU A 125 6.60 -7.64 -5.50
N ASP A 126 7.01 -7.65 -4.24
CA ASP A 126 8.36 -7.96 -3.83
C ASP A 126 8.66 -9.45 -4.02
N VAL A 127 9.84 -9.78 -4.57
CA VAL A 127 10.28 -11.16 -4.83
C VAL A 127 11.42 -11.54 -3.87
N PRO A 128 11.14 -12.30 -2.79
CA PRO A 128 12.17 -12.75 -1.86
C PRO A 128 13.26 -13.57 -2.54
N VAL A 129 14.49 -13.44 -2.04
CA VAL A 129 15.63 -14.29 -2.45
C VAL A 129 16.23 -15.00 -1.25
N PRO A 130 17.00 -16.09 -1.44
CA PRO A 130 17.65 -16.77 -0.33
C PRO A 130 18.47 -15.82 0.55
N GLY A 131 18.20 -15.85 1.85
CA GLY A 131 18.87 -15.00 2.85
C GLY A 131 18.25 -13.60 3.04
N ALA A 132 17.26 -13.20 2.25
CA ALA A 132 16.57 -11.93 2.45
C ALA A 132 15.84 -11.87 3.81
N HIS A 133 15.63 -10.66 4.31
CA HIS A 133 14.94 -10.43 5.58
C HIS A 133 13.47 -10.84 5.50
N ASP A 134 12.94 -11.38 6.60
CA ASP A 134 11.56 -11.88 6.71
C ASP A 134 10.49 -10.76 6.80
N ILE A 135 10.87 -9.50 6.53
CA ILE A 135 9.94 -8.37 6.54
C ILE A 135 8.93 -8.47 5.40
N ILE A 136 9.38 -9.00 4.25
CA ILE A 136 8.50 -9.44 3.17
C ILE A 136 8.01 -10.85 3.50
N GLY A 137 8.91 -11.82 3.62
CA GLY A 137 8.59 -13.15 4.13
C GLY A 137 7.36 -13.78 3.46
N ASP A 138 6.35 -14.07 4.27
CA ASP A 138 5.09 -14.66 3.83
C ASP A 138 4.11 -13.74 3.08
N ARG A 139 4.37 -12.42 3.08
CA ARG A 139 3.57 -11.43 2.33
C ARG A 139 3.76 -11.56 0.82
N ALA A 140 4.93 -12.02 0.36
CA ALA A 140 5.18 -12.24 -1.06
C ALA A 140 4.32 -13.39 -1.60
N TYR A 141 3.78 -13.24 -2.81
CA TYR A 141 2.99 -14.28 -3.46
C TYR A 141 3.79 -15.51 -3.91
N GLY A 142 5.10 -15.35 -4.11
CA GLY A 142 5.98 -16.39 -4.60
C GLY A 142 7.45 -16.03 -4.35
N VAL A 143 8.35 -16.90 -4.82
CA VAL A 143 9.81 -16.72 -4.72
C VAL A 143 10.45 -16.59 -6.10
N ASP A 144 9.65 -16.31 -7.12
CA ASP A 144 10.07 -16.04 -8.49
C ASP A 144 9.22 -14.90 -9.10
N PRO A 145 9.74 -14.14 -10.07
CA PRO A 145 9.04 -12.98 -10.61
C PRO A 145 7.73 -13.30 -11.33
N GLU A 146 7.62 -14.46 -11.99
CA GLU A 146 6.45 -14.82 -12.78
C GLU A 146 5.25 -15.08 -11.87
N THR A 147 5.43 -15.92 -10.85
CA THR A 147 4.40 -16.18 -9.84
C THR A 147 3.92 -14.89 -9.18
N VAL A 148 4.86 -14.03 -8.78
CA VAL A 148 4.53 -12.74 -8.13
C VAL A 148 3.75 -11.82 -9.05
N ALA A 149 4.14 -11.74 -10.34
CA ALA A 149 3.40 -10.94 -11.31
C ALA A 149 1.98 -11.47 -11.56
N VAL A 150 1.82 -12.79 -11.72
CA VAL A 150 0.52 -13.41 -12.00
C VAL A 150 -0.45 -13.25 -10.82
N LEU A 151 0.00 -13.58 -9.61
CA LEU A 151 -0.85 -13.51 -8.42
C LEU A 151 -1.06 -12.07 -7.94
N GLY A 152 -0.04 -11.22 -8.02
CA GLY A 152 -0.17 -9.79 -7.76
C GLY A 152 -1.19 -9.14 -8.69
N ARG A 153 -1.19 -9.47 -9.99
CA ARG A 153 -2.22 -8.98 -10.92
C ARG A 153 -3.60 -9.48 -10.56
N ALA A 154 -3.74 -10.76 -10.20
CA ALA A 154 -5.01 -11.32 -9.78
C ALA A 154 -5.60 -10.57 -8.57
N ALA A 155 -4.76 -10.25 -7.58
CA ALA A 155 -5.18 -9.45 -6.42
C ALA A 155 -5.63 -8.05 -6.83
N ALA A 156 -4.84 -7.36 -7.66
CA ALA A 156 -5.17 -6.03 -8.16
C ALA A 156 -6.50 -6.01 -8.95
N GLU A 157 -6.73 -7.01 -9.80
CA GLU A 157 -7.98 -7.18 -10.53
C GLU A 157 -9.18 -7.42 -9.59
N GLY A 158 -9.01 -8.23 -8.55
CA GLY A 158 -10.07 -8.49 -7.56
C GLY A 158 -10.45 -7.22 -6.81
N LEU A 159 -9.46 -6.41 -6.41
CA LEU A 159 -9.70 -5.11 -5.78
C LEU A 159 -10.47 -4.16 -6.71
N LEU A 160 -10.01 -4.00 -7.95
CA LEU A 160 -10.65 -3.15 -8.95
C LEU A 160 -12.09 -3.58 -9.22
N ALA A 161 -12.33 -4.88 -9.36
CA ALA A 161 -13.66 -5.47 -9.52
C ALA A 161 -14.60 -5.16 -8.34
N GLY A 162 -14.05 -4.97 -7.15
CA GLY A 162 -14.79 -4.56 -5.95
C GLY A 162 -14.98 -3.04 -5.80
N GLY A 163 -14.37 -2.23 -6.67
CA GLY A 163 -14.40 -0.77 -6.57
C GLY A 163 -13.36 -0.18 -5.62
N VAL A 164 -12.29 -0.94 -5.31
CA VAL A 164 -11.16 -0.49 -4.49
C VAL A 164 -9.92 -0.39 -5.39
N LEU A 165 -9.17 0.72 -5.32
CA LEU A 165 -7.95 0.88 -6.10
C LEU A 165 -6.80 0.08 -5.47
N PRO A 166 -6.07 -0.72 -6.27
CA PRO A 166 -4.83 -1.34 -5.82
C PRO A 166 -3.67 -0.35 -5.83
N CYS A 167 -2.73 -0.55 -4.91
CA CYS A 167 -1.45 0.15 -4.86
C CYS A 167 -0.31 -0.88 -4.81
N ILE A 168 0.47 -0.96 -5.89
CA ILE A 168 1.58 -1.90 -5.99
C ILE A 168 2.77 -1.45 -5.14
N LYS A 169 3.37 -2.36 -4.36
CA LYS A 169 4.48 -2.02 -3.46
C LYS A 169 5.52 -3.14 -3.29
N HIS A 170 6.77 -2.86 -2.92
CA HIS A 170 7.36 -1.52 -2.70
C HIS A 170 8.35 -1.21 -3.84
N MET A 171 8.05 -0.23 -4.67
CA MET A 171 8.79 0.05 -5.91
C MET A 171 10.21 0.59 -5.62
N PRO A 172 11.26 0.10 -6.31
CA PRO A 172 11.22 -0.88 -7.39
C PRO A 172 11.44 -2.35 -6.94
N GLY A 173 11.47 -2.65 -5.64
CA GLY A 173 11.51 -4.02 -5.12
C GLY A 173 12.21 -4.15 -3.75
N HIS A 174 11.49 -4.63 -2.74
CA HIS A 174 11.98 -4.83 -1.37
C HIS A 174 12.46 -6.27 -1.11
N GLY A 175 12.11 -7.22 -1.98
CA GLY A 175 12.28 -8.67 -1.73
C GLY A 175 13.73 -9.11 -1.46
N ARG A 176 14.73 -8.36 -1.92
CA ARG A 176 16.16 -8.64 -1.71
C ARG A 176 16.78 -7.94 -0.51
N ALA A 177 16.05 -7.09 0.21
CA ALA A 177 16.61 -6.39 1.35
C ALA A 177 16.99 -7.38 2.47
N PHE A 178 18.17 -7.19 3.06
CA PHE A 178 18.66 -7.97 4.18
C PHE A 178 18.35 -7.35 5.55
N ALA A 179 17.63 -6.23 5.57
CA ALA A 179 17.26 -5.52 6.78
C ALA A 179 15.80 -5.03 6.70
N ASP A 180 15.25 -4.78 7.89
CA ASP A 180 13.92 -4.20 8.09
C ASP A 180 13.97 -2.67 7.99
N THR A 181 13.20 -2.09 7.06
CA THR A 181 13.07 -0.64 6.84
C THR A 181 12.47 0.10 8.03
N HIS A 182 11.82 -0.59 8.97
CA HIS A 182 11.31 0.02 10.21
C HIS A 182 12.43 0.31 11.22
N LYS A 183 13.58 -0.39 11.10
CA LYS A 183 14.67 -0.35 12.07
C LYS A 183 15.92 0.31 11.52
N ASP A 184 16.33 -0.07 10.32
CA ASP A 184 17.54 0.40 9.65
C ASP A 184 17.26 0.76 8.19
N LEU A 185 18.13 1.55 7.56
CA LEU A 185 18.05 1.84 6.13
C LEU A 185 18.68 0.68 5.33
N PRO A 186 17.89 -0.18 4.65
CA PRO A 186 18.46 -1.32 3.95
C PRO A 186 19.19 -0.87 2.69
N THR A 187 20.29 -1.55 2.40
CA THR A 187 21.08 -1.32 1.20
C THR A 187 21.14 -2.58 0.35
N VAL A 188 20.79 -2.44 -0.93
CA VAL A 188 20.85 -3.51 -1.94
C VAL A 188 22.06 -3.27 -2.85
N HIS A 189 22.91 -4.30 -2.94
CA HIS A 189 24.18 -4.27 -3.68
C HIS A 189 24.14 -4.95 -5.05
N ALA A 190 23.01 -5.57 -5.41
CA ALA A 190 22.84 -6.20 -6.71
C ALA A 190 23.04 -5.18 -7.85
N ASP A 191 23.61 -5.65 -8.96
CA ASP A 191 23.75 -4.86 -10.17
C ASP A 191 22.41 -4.63 -10.87
N LEU A 192 22.42 -3.70 -11.83
CA LEU A 192 21.20 -3.24 -12.46
C LEU A 192 20.53 -4.34 -13.32
N ASP A 193 21.29 -5.23 -13.95
CA ASP A 193 20.73 -6.29 -14.78
C ASP A 193 20.09 -7.39 -13.93
N THR A 194 20.70 -7.72 -12.79
CA THR A 194 20.13 -8.62 -11.78
C THR A 194 18.82 -8.07 -11.23
N LEU A 195 18.80 -6.79 -10.84
CA LEU A 195 17.59 -6.13 -10.35
C LEU A 195 16.50 -6.08 -11.44
N ASP A 196 16.90 -5.81 -12.68
CA ASP A 196 15.97 -5.67 -13.80
C ASP A 196 15.30 -6.98 -14.22
N ALA A 197 16.04 -8.09 -14.15
CA ALA A 197 15.55 -9.43 -14.46
C ALA A 197 14.71 -10.05 -13.35
N TRP A 198 14.86 -9.57 -12.10
CA TRP A 198 14.25 -10.18 -10.93
C TRP A 198 13.31 -9.24 -10.17
N ASP A 199 13.87 -8.30 -9.41
CA ASP A 199 13.14 -7.41 -8.50
C ASP A 199 12.16 -6.50 -9.28
N PHE A 200 12.56 -6.01 -10.45
CA PHE A 200 11.80 -5.04 -11.24
C PHE A 200 10.73 -5.69 -12.12
N ALA A 201 10.88 -6.98 -12.42
CA ALA A 201 10.07 -7.68 -13.41
C ALA A 201 8.57 -7.66 -13.08
N PRO A 202 8.12 -7.91 -11.83
CA PRO A 202 6.70 -7.80 -11.49
C PRO A 202 6.17 -6.37 -11.64
N PHE A 203 6.96 -5.36 -11.29
CA PHE A 203 6.55 -3.95 -11.42
C PHE A 203 6.44 -3.51 -12.88
N LYS A 204 7.26 -4.06 -13.79
CA LYS A 204 7.10 -3.84 -15.24
C LYS A 204 5.78 -4.44 -15.74
N ALA A 205 5.49 -5.67 -15.33
CA ALA A 205 4.27 -6.39 -15.72
C ALA A 205 2.98 -5.74 -15.19
N LEU A 206 3.09 -4.95 -14.12
CA LEU A 206 1.98 -4.22 -13.49
C LEU A 206 2.15 -2.69 -13.57
N SER A 207 2.95 -2.21 -14.52
CA SER A 207 3.23 -0.78 -14.70
C SER A 207 1.99 0.05 -15.10
N ASP A 208 0.94 -0.61 -15.56
CA ASP A 208 -0.38 -0.06 -15.84
C ASP A 208 -1.24 0.15 -14.58
N MET A 209 -0.80 -0.24 -13.37
CA MET A 209 -1.59 -0.05 -12.16
C MET A 209 -1.80 1.45 -11.81
N PRO A 210 -2.94 1.81 -11.19
CA PRO A 210 -3.29 3.21 -10.94
C PRO A 210 -2.38 3.88 -9.91
N ILE A 211 -1.94 3.13 -8.90
CA ILE A 211 -1.17 3.64 -7.76
C ILE A 211 0.00 2.69 -7.50
N GLY A 212 1.14 3.26 -7.11
CA GLY A 212 2.31 2.53 -6.64
C GLY A 212 2.95 3.25 -5.46
N MET A 213 3.69 2.53 -4.63
CA MET A 213 4.36 3.04 -3.44
C MET A 213 5.86 2.74 -3.50
N THR A 214 6.71 3.73 -3.23
CA THR A 214 8.18 3.58 -3.29
C THR A 214 8.76 2.94 -2.04
N ALA A 215 9.86 2.19 -2.14
CA ALA A 215 10.55 1.62 -0.98
C ALA A 215 11.56 2.60 -0.35
N HIS A 216 11.72 2.54 0.98
CA HIS A 216 12.82 3.22 1.69
C HIS A 216 14.12 2.39 1.66
N ILE A 217 14.62 2.07 0.47
CA ILE A 217 15.80 1.22 0.27
C ILE A 217 16.83 1.93 -0.61
N VAL A 218 18.11 1.85 -0.23
CA VAL A 218 19.23 2.31 -1.05
C VAL A 218 19.62 1.21 -2.03
N PHE A 219 19.46 1.46 -3.33
CA PHE A 219 19.95 0.57 -4.38
C PHE A 219 21.25 1.12 -4.93
N THR A 220 22.38 0.52 -4.57
CA THR A 220 23.70 1.09 -4.92
C THR A 220 23.97 1.18 -6.42
N ALA A 221 23.33 0.32 -7.23
CA ALA A 221 23.38 0.38 -8.69
C ALA A 221 22.59 1.57 -9.29
N ILE A 222 21.69 2.19 -8.54
CA ILE A 222 20.87 3.33 -8.98
C ILE A 222 21.36 4.63 -8.32
N ASP A 223 21.37 4.65 -6.99
CA ASP A 223 21.77 5.78 -6.18
C ASP A 223 22.33 5.29 -4.84
N ARG A 224 23.62 5.56 -4.61
CA ARG A 224 24.33 5.12 -3.41
C ARG A 224 24.04 5.97 -2.17
N LYS A 225 23.41 7.14 -2.34
CA LYS A 225 23.26 8.13 -1.27
C LYS A 225 21.84 8.23 -0.74
N HIS A 226 20.85 7.94 -1.59
CA HIS A 226 19.46 8.20 -1.27
C HIS A 226 18.63 6.92 -1.45
N PRO A 227 17.70 6.64 -0.52
CA PRO A 227 16.72 5.59 -0.73
C PRO A 227 15.82 5.92 -1.93
N ALA A 228 15.17 4.91 -2.51
CA ALA A 228 14.37 5.08 -3.72
C ALA A 228 13.32 6.20 -3.60
N THR A 229 12.62 6.29 -2.46
CA THR A 229 11.69 7.37 -2.12
C THR A 229 12.27 8.78 -2.25
N GLN A 230 13.56 8.98 -1.96
CA GLN A 230 14.23 10.29 -1.99
C GLN A 230 15.21 10.44 -3.16
N SER A 231 15.31 9.44 -4.05
CA SER A 231 16.24 9.45 -5.17
C SER A 231 15.56 9.81 -6.49
N LYS A 232 15.91 10.97 -7.05
CA LYS A 232 15.49 11.36 -8.42
C LYS A 232 15.85 10.30 -9.47
N LYS A 233 16.96 9.59 -9.28
CA LYS A 233 17.41 8.54 -10.21
C LYS A 233 16.51 7.31 -10.11
N ALA A 234 16.14 6.89 -8.90
CA ALA A 234 15.22 5.78 -8.69
C ALA A 234 13.81 6.12 -9.19
N ILE A 235 13.29 7.31 -8.88
CA ILE A 235 11.99 7.75 -9.41
C ILE A 235 12.01 7.81 -10.95
N ARG A 236 13.07 8.34 -11.55
CA ARG A 236 13.23 8.34 -13.01
C ARG A 236 13.25 6.91 -13.58
N LEU A 237 13.93 5.98 -12.92
CA LEU A 237 13.92 4.56 -13.31
C LEU A 237 12.52 3.96 -13.23
N ILE A 238 11.76 4.25 -12.16
CA ILE A 238 10.36 3.82 -12.01
C ILE A 238 9.50 4.36 -13.16
N ARG A 239 9.64 5.64 -13.51
CA ARG A 239 8.87 6.26 -14.60
C ARG A 239 9.26 5.75 -15.99
N GLU A 240 10.56 5.67 -16.27
CA GLU A 240 11.07 5.42 -17.62
C GLU A 240 11.36 3.93 -17.88
N ARG A 241 12.09 3.25 -16.99
CA ARG A 241 12.54 1.86 -17.20
C ARG A 241 11.48 0.85 -16.80
N LEU A 242 10.73 1.10 -15.72
CA LEU A 242 9.59 0.25 -15.35
C LEU A 242 8.33 0.62 -16.15
N GLY A 243 8.25 1.83 -16.69
CA GLY A 243 7.10 2.32 -17.44
C GLY A 243 5.92 2.78 -16.57
N PHE A 244 6.13 3.00 -15.26
CA PHE A 244 5.03 3.30 -14.34
C PHE A 244 4.54 4.76 -14.46
N GLY A 245 3.39 4.93 -15.11
CA GLY A 245 2.73 6.22 -15.33
C GLY A 245 1.74 6.64 -14.24
N GLY A 246 1.37 5.74 -13.32
CA GLY A 246 0.35 5.95 -12.29
C GLY A 246 0.76 6.87 -11.15
N LEU A 247 -0.14 7.11 -10.20
CA LEU A 247 0.11 7.93 -9.01
C LEU A 247 1.18 7.26 -8.13
N LEU A 248 2.23 7.99 -7.75
CA LEU A 248 3.33 7.44 -6.95
C LEU A 248 3.34 8.01 -5.54
N LEU A 249 3.11 7.16 -4.55
CA LEU A 249 3.15 7.48 -3.13
C LEU A 249 4.57 7.26 -2.58
N SER A 250 4.98 8.04 -1.59
CA SER A 250 6.02 7.57 -0.67
C SER A 250 5.48 6.43 0.19
N ASP A 251 6.35 5.53 0.65
CA ASP A 251 6.09 4.82 1.91
C ASP A 251 6.13 5.81 3.07
N ASP A 252 5.76 5.36 4.28
CA ASP A 252 5.55 6.25 5.41
C ASP A 252 6.80 7.06 5.79
N LEU A 253 6.62 8.37 5.99
CA LEU A 253 7.71 9.28 6.35
C LEU A 253 8.22 9.11 7.78
N VAL A 254 7.45 8.53 8.70
CA VAL A 254 7.84 8.36 10.12
C VAL A 254 8.90 7.26 10.27
N MET A 255 8.88 6.25 9.41
CA MET A 255 9.85 5.15 9.39
C MET A 255 11.31 5.63 9.53
N ASN A 256 12.09 4.90 10.34
CA ASN A 256 13.47 5.27 10.70
C ASN A 256 14.48 5.22 9.53
N ALA A 257 14.08 4.67 8.38
CA ALA A 257 14.90 4.58 7.18
C ALA A 257 15.24 5.95 6.54
N LEU A 258 14.54 7.02 6.90
CA LEU A 258 14.77 8.37 6.35
C LEU A 258 15.46 9.28 7.36
N SER A 259 16.36 10.15 6.87
CA SER A 259 17.08 11.12 7.71
C SER A 259 16.50 12.53 7.64
N GLY A 260 16.60 13.26 8.76
CA GLY A 260 16.12 14.64 8.90
C GLY A 260 14.72 14.75 9.51
N SER A 261 14.24 15.98 9.69
CA SER A 261 12.87 16.26 10.17
C SER A 261 11.81 15.80 9.17
N LEU A 262 10.57 15.63 9.61
CA LEU A 262 9.48 15.24 8.72
C LEU A 262 9.24 16.27 7.61
N THR A 263 9.40 17.56 7.89
CA THR A 263 9.42 18.64 6.89
C THR A 263 10.43 18.35 5.77
N GLN A 264 11.66 17.97 6.15
CA GLN A 264 12.72 17.67 5.18
C GLN A 264 12.46 16.37 4.43
N ARG A 265 11.95 15.34 5.10
CA ARG A 265 11.62 14.05 4.49
C ARG A 265 10.52 14.20 3.43
N ALA A 266 9.44 14.92 3.77
CA ALA A 266 8.33 15.22 2.86
C ALA A 266 8.81 16.00 1.63
N HIS A 267 9.54 17.09 1.86
CA HIS A 267 10.07 17.91 0.78
C HIS A 267 11.04 17.12 -0.13
N LYS A 268 11.93 16.28 0.44
CA LYS A 268 12.86 15.45 -0.33
C LYS A 268 12.13 14.42 -1.21
N ALA A 269 11.10 13.74 -0.68
CA ALA A 269 10.32 12.76 -1.43
C ALA A 269 9.58 13.40 -2.62
N LEU A 270 8.87 14.51 -2.38
CA LEU A 270 8.20 15.25 -3.45
C LEU A 270 9.19 15.81 -4.48
N LYS A 271 10.35 16.33 -4.03
CA LYS A 271 11.42 16.81 -4.91
C LYS A 271 12.08 15.69 -5.71
N ALA A 272 12.10 14.47 -5.20
CA ALA A 272 12.59 13.29 -5.92
C ALA A 272 11.63 12.88 -7.05
N GLY A 273 10.33 13.12 -6.85
CA GLY A 273 9.28 12.92 -7.85
C GLY A 273 8.13 12.00 -7.39
N CYS A 274 8.03 11.69 -6.09
CA CYS A 274 6.78 11.19 -5.52
C CYS A 274 5.68 12.24 -5.75
N ASP A 275 4.46 11.77 -6.01
CA ASP A 275 3.31 12.63 -6.24
C ASP A 275 2.62 13.03 -4.94
N LEU A 276 2.61 12.11 -3.97
CA LEU A 276 2.05 12.27 -2.64
C LEU A 276 3.00 11.67 -1.61
N VAL A 277 2.97 12.22 -0.39
CA VAL A 277 3.64 11.62 0.76
C VAL A 277 2.64 11.09 1.76
N VAL A 278 3.03 10.05 2.49
CA VAL A 278 2.20 9.39 3.51
C VAL A 278 2.77 9.67 4.89
N HIS A 279 1.89 10.11 5.80
CA HIS A 279 2.13 10.14 7.24
C HIS A 279 0.95 9.46 7.92
N TRP A 280 1.22 8.55 8.83
CA TRP A 280 0.21 7.59 9.25
C TRP A 280 -0.21 7.65 10.70
N ASN A 281 0.66 8.00 11.65
CA ASN A 281 0.40 7.75 13.08
C ASN A 281 -0.63 8.71 13.71
N GLY A 282 -0.93 9.84 13.05
CA GLY A 282 -1.87 10.84 13.56
C GLY A 282 -1.31 11.73 14.68
N ASP A 283 0.01 11.74 14.88
CA ASP A 283 0.64 12.69 15.81
C ASP A 283 0.54 14.12 15.25
N MET A 284 -0.03 15.04 16.04
CA MET A 284 -0.32 16.41 15.61
C MET A 284 0.93 17.22 15.27
N ASP A 285 2.02 17.08 16.02
CA ASP A 285 3.23 17.84 15.79
C ASP A 285 3.97 17.33 14.56
N GLU A 286 3.95 16.02 14.34
CA GLU A 286 4.45 15.40 13.13
C GLU A 286 3.64 15.79 11.89
N MET A 287 2.30 15.76 11.97
CA MET A 287 1.41 16.19 10.88
C MET A 287 1.67 17.65 10.48
N ARG A 288 1.89 18.54 11.46
CA ARG A 288 2.27 19.94 11.19
C ARG A 288 3.62 20.04 10.46
N GLN A 289 4.63 19.29 10.89
CA GLN A 289 5.92 19.25 10.20
C GLN A 289 5.80 18.75 8.76
N VAL A 290 5.01 17.70 8.52
CA VAL A 290 4.74 17.22 7.16
C VAL A 290 4.03 18.31 6.34
N ALA A 291 3.02 18.98 6.91
CA ALA A 291 2.28 20.06 6.26
C ALA A 291 3.20 21.21 5.79
N GLU A 292 4.21 21.57 6.59
CA GLU A 292 5.23 22.56 6.20
C GLU A 292 6.12 22.10 5.03
N GLY A 293 6.33 20.78 4.91
CA GLY A 293 7.19 20.18 3.89
C GLY A 293 6.48 19.88 2.58
N VAL A 294 5.14 19.96 2.55
CA VAL A 294 4.32 19.67 1.37
C VAL A 294 3.77 20.92 0.72
N GLY A 295 3.58 20.86 -0.59
CA GLY A 295 2.91 21.90 -1.36
C GLY A 295 1.53 21.46 -1.86
N PRO A 296 0.84 22.32 -2.62
CA PRO A 296 -0.40 21.93 -3.28
C PRO A 296 -0.14 20.84 -4.32
N LEU A 297 -1.04 19.87 -4.39
CA LEU A 297 -1.08 18.86 -5.45
C LEU A 297 -1.39 19.53 -6.79
N LYS A 298 -0.41 19.58 -7.70
CA LYS A 298 -0.51 20.33 -8.96
C LYS A 298 0.21 19.66 -10.13
N GLY A 299 -0.06 20.16 -11.33
CA GLY A 299 0.64 19.74 -12.55
C GLY A 299 0.49 18.25 -12.86
N GLY A 300 1.60 17.58 -13.13
CA GLY A 300 1.61 16.14 -13.45
C GLY A 300 1.11 15.25 -12.29
N ALA A 301 1.45 15.59 -11.05
CA ALA A 301 1.02 14.83 -9.87
C ALA A 301 -0.51 14.87 -9.72
N ARG A 302 -1.11 16.05 -9.87
CA ARG A 302 -2.57 16.21 -9.86
C ARG A 302 -3.26 15.39 -10.96
N ARG A 303 -2.75 15.43 -12.20
CA ARG A 303 -3.32 14.65 -13.30
C ARG A 303 -3.27 13.14 -13.04
N ARG A 304 -2.17 12.66 -12.44
CA ARG A 304 -2.04 11.24 -12.05
C ARG A 304 -3.00 10.87 -10.92
N ALA A 305 -3.19 11.76 -9.95
CA ALA A 305 -4.14 11.54 -8.87
C ALA A 305 -5.58 11.47 -9.37
N GLU A 306 -5.99 12.40 -10.25
CA GLU A 306 -7.30 12.39 -10.89
C GLU A 306 -7.48 11.13 -11.77
N ALA A 307 -6.46 10.74 -12.53
CA ALA A 307 -6.49 9.52 -13.35
C ALA A 307 -6.57 8.23 -12.50
N ALA A 308 -5.93 8.20 -11.34
CA ALA A 308 -6.04 7.07 -10.42
C ALA A 308 -7.47 6.96 -9.87
N LEU A 309 -8.05 8.06 -9.37
CA LEU A 309 -9.42 8.07 -8.85
C LEU A 309 -10.46 7.75 -9.93
N ALA A 310 -10.21 8.14 -11.18
CA ALA A 310 -11.08 7.79 -12.31
C ALA A 310 -11.15 6.27 -12.59
N ARG A 311 -10.24 5.46 -12.01
CA ARG A 311 -10.27 3.99 -12.13
C ARG A 311 -11.11 3.30 -11.06
N ILE A 312 -11.70 4.04 -10.11
CA ILE A 312 -12.64 3.47 -9.14
C ILE A 312 -13.89 3.00 -9.89
N VAL A 313 -14.13 1.69 -9.88
CA VAL A 313 -15.36 1.11 -10.41
C VAL A 313 -16.52 1.46 -9.47
N ARG A 314 -17.46 2.27 -9.97
CA ARG A 314 -18.61 2.74 -9.16
C ARG A 314 -19.68 1.67 -8.95
N THR A 315 -19.81 0.73 -9.88
CA THR A 315 -20.69 -0.44 -9.81
C THR A 315 -19.83 -1.71 -9.78
N PRO A 316 -19.50 -2.23 -8.59
CA PRO A 316 -18.68 -3.43 -8.47
C PRO A 316 -19.25 -4.65 -9.21
N GLU A 317 -18.39 -5.57 -9.64
CA GLU A 317 -18.81 -6.87 -10.18
C GLU A 317 -19.72 -7.58 -9.17
N PRO A 318 -20.85 -8.21 -9.58
CA PRO A 318 -21.74 -8.92 -8.65
C PRO A 318 -20.99 -9.96 -7.81
N LEU A 319 -21.31 -10.01 -6.52
CA LEU A 319 -20.71 -10.93 -5.55
C LEU A 319 -21.78 -11.38 -4.57
N GLU A 320 -21.86 -12.69 -4.33
CA GLU A 320 -22.61 -13.30 -3.23
C GLU A 320 -21.64 -13.51 -2.06
N PRO A 321 -21.55 -12.60 -1.06
CA PRO A 321 -20.42 -12.56 -0.13
C PRO A 321 -20.31 -13.81 0.74
N VAL A 322 -21.44 -14.29 1.29
CA VAL A 322 -21.49 -15.50 2.13
C VAL A 322 -21.02 -16.73 1.35
N ALA A 323 -21.64 -16.99 0.19
CA ALA A 323 -21.24 -18.12 -0.66
C ALA A 323 -19.81 -17.96 -1.22
N GLY A 324 -19.37 -16.72 -1.45
CA GLY A 324 -18.01 -16.40 -1.85
C GLY A 324 -16.98 -16.77 -0.79
N HIS A 325 -17.23 -16.41 0.47
CA HIS A 325 -16.42 -16.80 1.61
C HIS A 325 -16.38 -18.31 1.79
N ASP A 326 -17.52 -19.00 1.72
CA ASP A 326 -17.56 -20.46 1.84
C ASP A 326 -16.69 -21.15 0.78
N ARG A 327 -16.81 -20.71 -0.49
CA ARG A 327 -15.96 -21.21 -1.58
C ARG A 327 -14.48 -20.90 -1.32
N PHE A 328 -14.19 -19.68 -0.90
CA PHE A 328 -12.83 -19.21 -0.64
C PHE A 328 -12.16 -20.04 0.47
N PHE A 329 -12.77 -20.12 1.65
CA PHE A 329 -12.19 -20.85 2.78
C PHE A 329 -12.09 -22.35 2.53
N LYS A 330 -13.06 -22.93 1.83
CA LYS A 330 -12.99 -24.33 1.39
C LYS A 330 -11.78 -24.56 0.46
N ALA A 331 -11.57 -23.68 -0.51
CA ALA A 331 -10.44 -23.77 -1.44
C ALA A 331 -9.09 -23.52 -0.77
N MET A 332 -9.03 -22.66 0.25
CA MET A 332 -7.82 -22.43 1.04
C MET A 332 -7.40 -23.65 1.88
N GLY A 333 -8.32 -24.59 2.17
CA GLY A 333 -8.00 -25.86 2.83
C GLY A 333 -7.29 -25.71 4.18
N GLY A 334 -7.57 -24.64 4.94
CA GLY A 334 -6.92 -24.34 6.22
C GLY A 334 -5.54 -23.66 6.12
N ARG A 335 -5.04 -23.33 4.92
CA ARG A 335 -3.79 -22.57 4.71
C ARG A 335 -4.00 -21.06 4.98
N MET A 336 -4.49 -20.72 6.16
CA MET A 336 -4.90 -19.35 6.52
C MET A 336 -3.90 -18.62 7.40
N ASP A 337 -2.98 -19.36 8.02
CA ASP A 337 -2.10 -18.81 9.04
C ASP A 337 -0.81 -18.26 8.45
N ALA A 338 -0.45 -17.06 8.91
CA ALA A 338 0.84 -16.46 8.68
C ALA A 338 1.95 -17.25 9.38
N ALA A 339 3.15 -17.20 8.80
CA ALA A 339 4.34 -17.66 9.50
C ALA A 339 4.63 -16.74 10.69
N LYS A 340 5.31 -17.26 11.72
CA LYS A 340 5.90 -16.40 12.75
C LYS A 340 7.01 -15.59 12.07
N GLY A 341 6.84 -14.27 12.03
CA GLY A 341 7.79 -13.34 11.43
C GLY A 341 7.86 -12.05 12.25
N PRO A 342 8.73 -11.10 11.87
CA PRO A 342 8.84 -9.81 12.57
C PRO A 342 7.52 -9.04 12.51
N ASP A 343 7.33 -8.13 13.46
CA ASP A 343 6.27 -7.13 13.33
C ASP A 343 6.57 -6.22 12.12
N VAL A 344 5.54 -5.82 11.40
CA VAL A 344 5.61 -5.17 10.06
C VAL A 344 5.08 -3.73 10.14
N GLY A 345 5.52 -2.97 11.16
CA GLY A 345 4.92 -1.70 11.58
C GLY A 345 3.96 -1.91 12.77
N GLU A 346 3.01 -1.01 13.05
CA GLU A 346 1.95 -1.26 14.06
C GLU A 346 0.95 -2.31 13.53
N ALA A 347 1.43 -3.48 13.10
CA ALA A 347 0.54 -4.61 12.93
C ALA A 347 0.08 -5.18 14.28
N GLN A 348 0.58 -4.64 15.41
CA GLN A 348 0.29 -5.12 16.76
C GLN A 348 0.07 -4.06 17.84
N ALA A 349 -0.22 -2.79 17.49
CA ALA A 349 -0.72 -1.83 18.48
C ALA A 349 -2.26 -1.83 18.53
#